data_AF-A0A926HHT9-F1
#
_entry.id   AF-A0A926HHT9-F1
#
_cell.length_a   1.000
_cell.length_b   1.000
_cell.length_c   1.000
_cell.angle_alpha   90.00
_cell.angle_beta   90.00
_cell.angle_gamma   90.00
#
_symmetry.space_group_name_H-M   'P 1'
#
loop_
_entity.id
_entity.type
_entity.pdbx_description
1 polymer ?
#
loop_
_entity_poly.entity_id
_entity_poly.type
_entity_poly.pdbx_seq_one_letter_code
_entity_poly.pdbx_strand_id
1 'polypeptide(L)'
;MKVLKDFFLLLKQTFQEWNQDGAPRLAAALAYYTAFSLAPLLVIVIAMMGFIISEDTVRENIINQVTISIGSGAADMVEELITSVSQPSEGILSTVLSFVALLLGAIGIFGNLQISLDIIWNVDSKKQPTGIKAFITDKLLSFGMLLVVGFLLLTS
;
A
#
# COMPACT_ATOMS: atom_id res chain seq x y z
N MET A 1 6.95 -41.87 6.79
CA MET A 1 7.61 -41.09 7.87
C MET A 1 8.66 -40.09 7.37
N LYS A 2 9.52 -40.40 6.38
CA LYS A 2 10.50 -39.44 5.83
C LYS A 2 9.86 -38.12 5.35
N VAL A 3 8.86 -38.18 4.47
CA VAL A 3 8.16 -37.01 3.93
C VAL A 3 7.59 -36.09 5.04
N LEU A 4 7.03 -36.66 6.10
CA LEU A 4 6.49 -35.87 7.22
C LEU A 4 7.60 -35.14 7.99
N LYS A 5 8.76 -35.79 8.14
CA LYS A 5 9.94 -35.21 8.80
C LYS A 5 10.59 -34.13 7.92
N ASP A 6 10.65 -34.35 6.61
CA ASP A 6 11.20 -33.40 5.65
C ASP A 6 10.31 -32.15 5.54
N PHE A 7 8.98 -32.33 5.51
CA PHE A 7 8.02 -31.22 5.54
C PHE A 7 8.13 -30.40 6.83
N PHE A 8 8.27 -31.07 7.99
CA PHE A 8 8.44 -30.37 9.27
C PHE A 8 9.77 -29.61 9.34
N LEU A 9 10.85 -30.18 8.78
CA LEU A 9 12.14 -29.51 8.66
C LEU A 9 12.05 -28.26 7.78
N LEU A 10 11.39 -28.36 6.62
CA LEU A 10 11.15 -27.22 5.74
C LEU A 10 10.35 -26.12 6.45
N LEU A 11 9.23 -26.46 7.09
CA LEU A 11 8.45 -25.48 7.86
C LEU A 11 9.28 -24.80 8.95
N LYS A 12 10.09 -25.58 9.68
CA LYS A 12 10.97 -25.04 10.72
C LYS A 12 11.99 -24.08 10.12
N GLN A 13 12.62 -24.46 9.01
CA GLN A 13 13.60 -23.63 8.33
C GLN A 13 12.96 -22.34 7.80
N THR A 14 11.80 -22.42 7.12
CA THR A 14 11.06 -21.26 6.64
C THR A 14 10.69 -20.31 7.78
N PHE A 15 10.24 -20.83 8.93
CA PHE A 15 9.92 -19.98 10.08
C PHE A 15 11.18 -19.32 10.68
N GLN A 16 12.31 -20.04 10.70
CA GLN A 16 13.57 -19.49 11.17
C GLN A 16 14.08 -18.38 10.26
N GLU A 17 14.06 -18.58 8.93
CA GLU A 17 14.43 -17.55 7.95
C GLU A 17 13.47 -16.35 7.99
N TRP A 18 12.15 -16.59 8.01
CA TRP A 18 11.13 -15.53 8.18
C TRP A 18 11.42 -14.63 9.39
N ASN A 19 11.78 -15.23 10.52
CA ASN A 19 12.07 -14.49 11.74
C ASN A 19 13.44 -13.79 11.68
N GLN A 20 14.45 -14.42 11.05
CA GLN A 20 15.78 -13.83 10.84
C GLN A 20 15.72 -12.60 9.92
N ASP A 21 14.91 -12.65 8.88
CA ASP A 21 14.68 -11.54 7.94
C ASP A 21 13.89 -10.39 8.58
N GLY A 22 13.36 -10.61 9.79
CA GLY A 22 12.51 -9.63 10.48
C GLY A 22 11.19 -9.41 9.75
N ALA A 23 10.67 -10.41 9.03
CA ALA A 23 9.43 -10.31 8.28
C ALA A 23 8.22 -9.82 9.11
N PRO A 24 8.05 -10.13 10.41
CA PRO A 24 6.99 -9.53 11.22
C PRO A 24 7.12 -8.00 11.35
N ARG A 25 8.35 -7.49 11.49
CA ARG A 25 8.64 -6.05 11.54
C ARG A 25 8.38 -5.40 10.19
N LEU A 26 8.79 -6.05 9.10
CA LEU A 26 8.55 -5.58 7.73
C LEU A 26 7.04 -5.51 7.44
N ALA A 27 6.29 -6.54 7.81
CA ALA A 27 4.83 -6.57 7.69
C ALA A 27 4.16 -5.47 8.52
N ALA A 28 4.61 -5.26 9.76
CA ALA A 28 4.10 -4.19 10.62
C ALA A 28 4.38 -2.80 10.03
N ALA A 29 5.59 -2.57 9.50
CA ALA A 29 5.92 -1.32 8.82
C ALA A 29 5.00 -1.10 7.61
N LEU A 30 4.84 -2.10 6.74
CA LEU A 30 3.97 -2.02 5.58
C LEU A 30 2.51 -1.72 5.98
N ALA A 31 1.99 -2.38 7.02
CA ALA A 31 0.65 -2.14 7.53
C ALA A 31 0.49 -0.71 8.07
N TYR A 32 1.48 -0.20 8.83
CA TYR A 32 1.46 1.17 9.35
C TYR A 32 1.46 2.20 8.22
N TYR A 33 2.38 2.10 7.26
CA TYR A 33 2.42 3.01 6.12
C TYR A 33 1.13 2.96 5.29
N THR A 34 0.55 1.76 5.12
CA THR A 34 -0.71 1.59 4.40
C THR A 34 -1.87 2.27 5.13
N ALA A 35 -2.05 2.00 6.43
CA ALA A 35 -3.10 2.60 7.23
C ALA A 35 -2.99 4.14 7.25
N PHE A 36 -1.79 4.68 7.42
CA PHE A 36 -1.57 6.13 7.41
C PHE A 36 -1.85 6.78 6.04
N SER A 37 -1.60 6.07 4.95
CA SER A 37 -1.87 6.57 3.59
C SER A 37 -3.35 6.50 3.18
N LEU A 38 -4.14 5.67 3.86
CA LEU A 38 -5.49 5.31 3.44
C LEU A 38 -6.44 6.53 3.46
N ALA A 39 -6.41 7.32 4.53
CA ALA A 39 -7.26 8.52 4.64
C ALA A 39 -6.97 9.56 3.54
N PRO A 40 -5.71 10.02 3.33
CA PRO A 40 -5.38 10.92 2.22
C PRO A 40 -5.76 10.35 0.84
N LEU A 41 -5.61 9.04 0.64
CA LEU A 41 -5.98 8.37 -0.61
C LEU A 41 -7.49 8.47 -0.85
N LEU A 42 -8.30 8.13 0.16
CA LEU A 42 -9.76 8.16 0.07
C LEU A 42 -10.27 9.56 -0.24
N VAL A 43 -9.72 10.61 0.38
CA VAL A 43 -10.07 12.00 0.08
C VAL A 43 -9.83 12.32 -1.40
N ILE A 44 -8.67 11.96 -1.93
CA ILE A 44 -8.31 12.27 -3.31
C ILE A 44 -9.19 11.48 -4.28
N VAL A 45 -9.45 10.20 -4.00
CA VAL A 45 -10.37 9.38 -4.82
C VAL A 45 -11.78 9.95 -4.80
N ILE A 46 -12.32 10.30 -3.62
CA ILE A 46 -13.67 10.88 -3.48
C ILE A 46 -13.74 12.22 -4.19
N ALA A 47 -12.74 13.10 -4.03
CA ALA A 47 -12.71 14.39 -4.72
C ALA A 47 -12.64 14.23 -6.25
N MET A 48 -11.79 13.33 -6.76
CA MET A 48 -11.66 13.09 -8.21
C MET A 48 -12.94 12.51 -8.81
N MET A 49 -13.54 11.51 -8.16
CA MET A 49 -14.76 10.86 -8.64
C MET A 49 -16.01 11.73 -8.40
N GLY A 50 -15.97 12.57 -7.38
CA GLY A 50 -16.97 13.59 -7.03
C GLY A 50 -17.24 14.59 -8.15
N PHE A 51 -16.25 14.81 -9.03
CA PHE A 51 -16.43 15.64 -10.23
C PHE A 51 -17.34 14.99 -11.29
N ILE A 52 -17.51 13.65 -11.26
CA ILE A 52 -18.27 12.89 -12.25
C ILE A 52 -19.61 12.43 -11.69
N ILE A 53 -19.62 11.94 -10.44
CA ILE A 53 -20.79 11.44 -9.70
C ILE A 53 -20.82 12.08 -8.31
N SER A 54 -21.97 12.07 -7.61
CA SER A 54 -22.06 12.71 -6.29
C SER A 54 -21.11 12.04 -5.27
N GLU A 55 -20.50 12.84 -4.40
CA GLU A 55 -19.56 12.35 -3.37
C GLU A 55 -20.17 11.26 -2.47
N ASP A 56 -21.45 11.40 -2.12
CA ASP A 56 -22.19 10.41 -1.34
C ASP A 56 -22.24 9.05 -2.05
N THR A 57 -22.47 9.05 -3.37
CA THR A 57 -22.47 7.84 -4.18
C THR A 57 -21.09 7.20 -4.21
N VAL A 58 -20.02 7.99 -4.31
CA VAL A 58 -18.64 7.46 -4.29
C VAL A 58 -18.36 6.80 -2.93
N ARG A 59 -18.70 7.47 -1.83
CA ARG A 59 -18.53 6.97 -0.47
C ARG A 59 -19.26 5.64 -0.27
N GLU A 60 -20.54 5.59 -0.64
CA GLU A 60 -21.36 4.38 -0.51
C GLU A 60 -20.76 3.20 -1.30
N ASN A 61 -20.32 3.44 -2.53
CA ASN A 61 -19.68 2.40 -3.35
C ASN A 61 -18.38 1.88 -2.72
N ILE A 62 -17.54 2.77 -2.17
CA ILE A 62 -16.30 2.36 -1.49
C ILE A 62 -16.62 1.48 -0.28
N ILE A 63 -17.54 1.92 0.59
CA ILE A 63 -17.94 1.18 1.80
C ILE A 63 -18.53 -0.19 1.42
N ASN A 64 -19.42 -0.24 0.42
CA ASN A 64 -19.99 -1.48 -0.06
C ASN A 64 -18.93 -2.43 -0.62
N GLN A 65 -17.97 -1.93 -1.41
CA GLN A 65 -16.90 -2.76 -1.96
C GLN A 65 -16.00 -3.35 -0.87
N VAL A 66 -15.64 -2.55 0.14
CA VAL A 66 -14.86 -3.01 1.29
C VAL A 66 -15.65 -4.05 2.09
N THR A 67 -16.94 -3.83 2.29
CA THR A 67 -17.83 -4.77 3.00
C THR A 67 -17.88 -6.12 2.31
N ILE A 68 -18.05 -6.14 0.97
CA ILE A 68 -18.16 -7.38 0.19
C ILE A 68 -16.80 -8.10 0.09
N SER A 69 -15.70 -7.36 0.01
CA SER A 69 -14.37 -7.94 -0.24
C SER A 69 -13.62 -8.35 1.02
N ILE A 70 -13.80 -7.60 2.12
CA ILE A 70 -13.01 -7.75 3.36
C ILE A 70 -13.93 -8.06 4.55
N GLY A 71 -15.07 -7.38 4.65
CA GLY A 71 -16.05 -7.56 5.71
C GLY A 71 -16.45 -6.25 6.40
N SER A 72 -17.53 -6.30 7.20
CA SER A 72 -18.14 -5.12 7.81
C SER A 72 -17.19 -4.35 8.73
N GLY A 73 -16.39 -5.02 9.55
CA GLY A 73 -15.48 -4.33 10.47
C GLY A 73 -14.42 -3.47 9.77
N ALA A 74 -13.97 -3.87 8.58
CA ALA A 74 -13.07 -3.04 7.77
C ALA A 74 -13.81 -1.87 7.11
N ALA A 75 -15.08 -2.08 6.75
CA ALA A 75 -15.93 -1.04 6.20
C ALA A 75 -16.23 0.06 7.23
N ASP A 76 -16.51 -0.32 8.48
CA ASP A 76 -16.72 0.62 9.60
C ASP A 76 -15.48 1.51 9.81
N MET A 77 -14.28 0.92 9.78
CA MET A 77 -13.03 1.68 9.87
C MET A 77 -12.86 2.67 8.71
N VAL A 78 -13.17 2.24 7.48
CA VAL A 78 -13.10 3.10 6.29
C VAL A 78 -14.14 4.23 6.38
N GLU A 79 -15.34 3.95 6.83
CA GLU A 79 -16.39 4.94 7.04
C GLU A 79 -15.99 5.99 8.08
N GLU A 80 -15.38 5.58 9.19
CA GLU A 80 -14.85 6.48 10.22
C GLU A 80 -13.72 7.36 9.66
N LEU A 81 -12.81 6.78 8.87
CA LEU A 81 -11.75 7.53 8.19
C LEU A 81 -12.31 8.55 7.20
N ILE A 82 -13.33 8.20 6.41
CA ILE A 82 -13.94 9.14 5.47
C ILE A 82 -14.65 10.26 6.24
N THR A 83 -15.42 9.91 7.27
CA THR A 83 -16.20 10.88 8.05
C THR A 83 -15.31 11.86 8.81
N SER A 84 -14.19 11.40 9.36
CA SER A 84 -13.22 12.24 10.06
C SER A 84 -12.52 13.26 9.15
N VAL A 85 -12.38 12.95 7.85
CA VAL A 85 -11.70 13.83 6.88
C VAL A 85 -12.69 14.61 6.00
N SER A 86 -13.99 14.28 6.04
CA SER A 86 -15.06 14.98 5.32
C SER A 86 -15.43 16.34 5.92
N GLN A 87 -14.71 16.83 6.92
CA GLN A 87 -14.79 18.22 7.36
C GLN A 87 -14.08 19.06 6.30
N PRO A 88 -14.79 19.80 5.43
CA PRO A 88 -14.15 20.58 4.39
C PRO A 88 -13.46 21.74 5.09
N SER A 89 -12.15 21.62 5.32
CA SER A 89 -11.36 22.82 5.53
C SER A 89 -11.26 23.49 4.16
N GLU A 90 -12.18 24.41 3.88
CA GLU A 90 -12.13 25.23 2.69
C GLU A 90 -10.75 25.91 2.60
N GLY A 91 -9.97 25.59 1.56
CA GLY A 91 -8.70 26.27 1.31
C GLY A 91 -7.65 25.43 0.59
N ILE A 92 -6.91 26.11 -0.30
CA ILE A 92 -5.79 25.57 -1.07
C ILE A 92 -4.75 24.87 -0.17
N LEU A 93 -4.54 25.38 1.04
CA LEU A 93 -3.59 24.81 2.01
C LEU A 93 -3.93 23.36 2.41
N SER A 94 -5.21 23.03 2.59
CA SER A 94 -5.62 21.68 2.98
C SER A 94 -5.43 20.69 1.83
N THR A 95 -5.81 21.08 0.62
CA THR A 95 -5.57 20.26 -0.59
C THR A 95 -4.09 19.97 -0.78
N VAL A 96 -3.22 20.98 -0.60
CA VAL A 96 -1.77 20.80 -0.69
C VAL A 96 -1.26 19.87 0.40
N LEU A 97 -1.70 20.02 1.64
CA LEU A 97 -1.30 19.15 2.75
C LEU A 97 -1.74 17.71 2.53
N SER A 98 -2.98 17.46 2.10
CA SER A 98 -3.47 16.12 1.79
C SER A 98 -2.73 15.49 0.62
N PHE A 99 -2.41 16.26 -0.42
CA PHE A 99 -1.62 15.79 -1.55
C PHE A 99 -0.18 15.41 -1.14
N VAL A 100 0.48 16.25 -0.32
CA VAL A 100 1.82 15.96 0.21
C VAL A 100 1.78 14.73 1.13
N ALA A 101 0.79 14.64 2.02
CA ALA A 101 0.62 13.49 2.90
C ALA A 101 0.41 12.19 2.10
N LEU A 102 -0.42 12.23 1.04
CA LEU A 102 -0.59 11.10 0.14
C LEU A 102 0.72 10.71 -0.52
N LEU A 103 1.45 11.68 -1.11
CA LEU A 103 2.71 11.40 -1.78
C LEU A 103 3.72 10.75 -0.83
N LEU A 104 3.86 11.28 0.38
CA LEU A 104 4.74 10.71 1.40
C LEU A 104 4.30 9.31 1.82
N GLY A 105 2.99 9.09 2.01
CA GLY A 105 2.42 7.78 2.32
C GLY A 105 2.69 6.76 1.21
N ALA A 106 2.39 7.11 -0.03
CA ALA A 106 2.62 6.26 -1.20
C ALA A 106 4.10 5.91 -1.37
N ILE A 107 5.00 6.91 -1.32
CA ILE A 107 6.45 6.68 -1.38
C ILE A 107 6.90 5.76 -0.23
N GLY A 108 6.36 5.95 0.97
CA GLY A 108 6.62 5.12 2.14
C GLY A 108 6.20 3.66 1.95
N ILE A 109 4.98 3.41 1.46
CA ILE A 109 4.47 2.05 1.19
C ILE A 109 5.33 1.35 0.15
N PHE A 110 5.50 1.95 -1.04
CA PHE A 110 6.25 1.31 -2.12
C PHE A 110 7.73 1.14 -1.78
N GLY A 111 8.31 2.11 -1.07
CA GLY A 111 9.67 2.02 -0.54
C GLY A 111 9.82 0.83 0.42
N ASN A 112 8.93 0.71 1.41
CA ASN A 112 8.97 -0.41 2.36
C ASN A 112 8.68 -1.74 1.70
N LEU A 113 7.75 -1.80 0.75
CA LEU A 113 7.46 -3.03 0.02
C LEU A 113 8.70 -3.52 -0.73
N GLN A 114 9.35 -2.65 -1.50
CA GLN A 114 10.58 -3.00 -2.22
C GLN A 114 11.68 -3.47 -1.26
N ILE A 115 11.95 -2.71 -0.20
CA ILE A 115 12.96 -3.08 0.81
C ILE A 115 12.64 -4.42 1.45
N SER A 116 11.37 -4.67 1.77
CA SER A 116 10.93 -5.91 2.39
C SER A 116 11.15 -7.10 1.46
N LEU A 117 10.79 -6.94 0.18
CA LEU A 117 10.98 -7.97 -0.84
C LEU A 117 12.47 -8.21 -1.13
N ASP A 118 13.28 -7.15 -1.19
CA ASP A 118 14.73 -7.26 -1.39
C ASP A 118 15.40 -8.02 -0.23
N ILE A 119 14.98 -7.77 1.02
CA ILE A 119 15.46 -8.50 2.20
C ILE A 119 15.05 -9.98 2.12
N ILE A 120 13.76 -10.25 1.90
CA ILE A 120 13.23 -11.63 1.87
C ILE A 120 13.85 -12.46 0.72
N TRP A 121 14.07 -11.85 -0.45
CA TRP A 121 14.71 -12.51 -1.59
C TRP A 121 16.23 -12.41 -1.62
N ASN A 122 16.83 -11.85 -0.56
CA ASN A 122 18.27 -11.72 -0.41
C ASN A 122 18.94 -11.07 -1.65
N VAL A 123 18.27 -10.06 -2.22
CA VAL A 123 18.74 -9.35 -3.40
C VAL A 123 19.84 -8.39 -2.98
N ASP A 124 21.05 -8.62 -3.48
CA ASP A 124 22.17 -7.68 -3.34
C ASP A 124 21.75 -6.32 -3.88
N SER A 125 21.54 -5.36 -2.98
CA SER A 125 21.08 -4.03 -3.32
C SER A 125 22.21 -3.31 -4.06
N LYS A 126 22.24 -3.46 -5.40
CA LYS A 126 23.15 -2.72 -6.27
C LYS A 126 22.94 -1.24 -5.98
N LYS A 127 23.95 -0.62 -5.35
CA LYS A 127 24.16 0.82 -5.15
C LYS A 127 22.88 1.65 -5.20
N GLN A 128 22.33 1.98 -4.02
CA GLN A 128 21.21 2.92 -3.93
C GLN A 128 21.49 4.16 -4.80
N PRO A 129 20.51 4.63 -5.58
CA PRO A 129 20.71 5.73 -6.50
C PRO A 129 21.22 6.97 -5.76
N THR A 130 22.46 7.39 -6.05
CA THR A 130 23.06 8.58 -5.47
C THR A 130 22.53 9.82 -6.18
N GLY A 131 21.40 10.35 -5.72
CA GLY A 131 20.84 11.63 -6.17
C GLY A 131 19.34 11.58 -6.50
N ILE A 132 18.66 12.71 -6.33
CA ILE A 132 17.19 12.85 -6.48
C ILE A 132 16.72 12.35 -7.86
N LYS A 133 17.45 12.71 -8.93
CA LYS A 133 17.08 12.29 -10.29
C LYS A 133 17.16 10.76 -10.48
N ALA A 134 18.21 10.14 -9.96
CA ALA A 134 18.40 8.70 -10.04
C ALA A 134 17.33 7.96 -9.21
N PHE A 135 16.99 8.48 -8.02
CA PHE A 135 15.91 7.96 -7.19
C PHE A 135 14.55 8.02 -7.88
N ILE A 136 14.19 9.19 -8.45
CA ILE A 136 12.91 9.34 -9.17
C ILE A 136 12.84 8.41 -10.37
N THR A 137 13.93 8.27 -11.13
CA THR A 137 13.96 7.43 -12.33
C THR A 137 13.79 5.95 -11.98
N ASP A 138 14.48 5.48 -10.93
CA ASP A 138 14.39 4.10 -10.44
C ASP A 138 12.97 3.74 -9.97
N LYS A 139 12.34 4.64 -9.20
CA LYS A 139 10.95 4.46 -8.77
C LYS A 139 9.96 4.49 -9.92
N LEU A 140 10.15 5.39 -10.90
CA LEU A 140 9.27 5.49 -12.07
C LEU A 140 9.34 4.22 -12.95
N LEU A 141 10.55 3.67 -13.15
CA LEU A 141 10.73 2.42 -13.90
C LEU A 141 10.11 1.22 -13.18
N SER A 142 10.33 1.12 -11.86
CA SER A 142 9.74 0.06 -11.03
C SER A 142 8.21 0.11 -11.05
N PHE A 143 7.65 1.32 -10.91
CA PHE A 143 6.21 1.54 -10.98
C PHE A 143 5.65 1.25 -12.38
N GLY A 144 6.36 1.67 -13.43
CA GLY A 144 5.98 1.38 -14.82
C GLY A 144 5.93 -0.11 -15.12
N MET A 145 6.91 -0.89 -14.65
CA MET A 145 6.88 -2.36 -14.77
C MET A 145 5.66 -2.96 -14.06
N LEU A 146 5.35 -2.50 -12.84
CA LEU A 146 4.17 -2.93 -12.10
C LEU A 146 2.87 -2.64 -12.86
N LEU A 147 2.71 -1.45 -13.43
CA LEU A 147 1.53 -1.09 -14.23
C LEU A 147 1.38 -1.98 -15.47
N VAL A 148 2.48 -2.25 -16.17
CA VAL A 148 2.48 -3.13 -17.36
C VAL A 148 2.03 -4.53 -16.97
N VAL A 149 2.63 -5.10 -15.92
CA VAL A 149 2.26 -6.45 -15.45
C VAL A 149 0.82 -6.48 -14.96
N GLY A 150 0.39 -5.49 -14.16
CA GLY A 150 -0.98 -5.40 -13.68
C GLY A 150 -2.00 -5.28 -14.80
N PHE A 151 -1.72 -4.46 -15.82
CA PHE A 151 -2.56 -4.33 -17.00
C PHE A 151 -2.64 -5.63 -17.80
N LEU A 152 -1.51 -6.31 -18.02
CA LEU A 152 -1.49 -7.62 -18.69
C LEU A 152 -2.33 -8.66 -17.92
N LEU A 153 -2.25 -8.67 -16.60
CA LEU A 153 -3.05 -9.57 -15.76
C LEU A 153 -4.55 -9.26 -15.81
N LEU A 154 -4.94 -7.99 -15.88
CA LEU A 154 -6.35 -7.59 -15.99
C LEU A 154 -6.94 -7.88 -17.38
N THR A 155 -6.08 -7.96 -18.40
CA THR A 155 -6.48 -8.21 -19.79
C THR A 155 -6.34 -9.66 -20.23
N SER A 156 -5.77 -10.53 -19.38
CA SER A 156 -5.67 -11.98 -19.60
C SER A 156 -6.81 -12.73 -18.90
#